data_AF-A0A2G9TVS5-F1
#
_entry.id   AF-A0A2G9TVS5-F1
#
_cell.length_a   1.000
_cell.length_b   1.000
_cell.length_c   1.000
_cell.angle_alpha   90.00
_cell.angle_beta   90.00
_cell.angle_gamma   90.00
#
_symmetry.space_group_name_H-M   'P 1'
#
loop_
_entity.id
_entity.type
_entity.pdbx_description
1 polymer ?
#
loop_
_entity_poly.entity_id
_entity_poly.type
_entity_poly.pdbx_seq_one_letter_code
_entity_poly.pdbx_strand_id
1 'polypeptide(L)'
;MDQLFRKKSFKGGSALDSQLKRCLGVVEVMFIAVGQMVGAGLYVLAGTVVHKQTGPSIVISFLCAGFAALMSAFSYAEFGARFFPFGLGGTLSGAATCFFAFVGFEALATAGEEAKNPRRTIPLATFGCLGLVTFVYVAMSGSLTLMLPYQEINPDAAFADAFDAKGATVAKYIITVGALAGMFNNL
;
A
#
# COMPACT_ATOMS: atom_id res chain seq x y z
N MET A 1 -37.52 17.53 -40.31
CA MET A 1 -36.05 17.70 -40.18
C MET A 1 -35.72 17.38 -38.73
N ASP A 2 -35.87 16.10 -38.36
CA ASP A 2 -36.14 15.63 -36.99
C ASP A 2 -35.17 14.54 -36.51
N GLN A 3 -33.86 14.69 -36.78
CA GLN A 3 -32.89 13.63 -36.42
C GLN A 3 -31.51 14.14 -35.92
N LEU A 4 -31.36 15.40 -35.49
CA LEU A 4 -30.02 15.94 -35.16
C LEU A 4 -29.71 16.23 -33.67
N PHE A 5 -30.61 15.91 -32.74
CA PHE A 5 -30.30 15.98 -31.29
C PHE A 5 -30.64 14.68 -30.55
N ARG A 6 -30.39 13.54 -31.19
CA ARG A 6 -30.39 12.23 -30.53
C ARG A 6 -29.17 12.14 -29.62
N LYS A 7 -29.38 12.19 -28.30
CA LYS A 7 -28.36 11.94 -27.27
C LYS A 7 -27.56 10.69 -27.65
N LYS A 8 -26.31 10.84 -28.06
CA LYS A 8 -25.34 9.75 -27.88
C LYS A 8 -25.09 9.67 -26.38
N SER A 9 -25.66 8.64 -25.78
CA SER A 9 -25.25 8.19 -24.45
C SER A 9 -23.73 8.12 -24.46
N PHE A 10 -23.09 9.00 -23.70
CA PHE A 10 -21.69 8.84 -23.35
C PHE A 10 -21.66 7.61 -22.45
N LYS A 11 -21.64 6.44 -23.08
CA LYS A 11 -21.10 5.22 -22.49
C LYS A 11 -19.64 5.59 -22.27
N GLY A 12 -19.37 6.20 -21.11
CA GLY A 12 -18.02 6.44 -20.64
C GLY A 12 -17.37 5.09 -20.63
N GLY A 13 -16.66 4.78 -21.72
CA GLY A 13 -15.62 3.79 -21.71
C GLY A 13 -14.63 4.33 -20.72
N SER A 14 -14.81 3.91 -19.47
CA SER A 14 -13.81 3.93 -18.42
C SER A 14 -12.55 3.38 -19.08
N ALA A 15 -11.66 4.28 -19.49
CA ALA A 15 -10.36 3.96 -20.07
C ALA A 15 -9.43 3.29 -19.05
N LEU A 16 -9.96 2.94 -17.88
CA LEU A 16 -9.39 2.16 -16.80
C LEU A 16 -10.47 1.23 -16.22
N ASP A 17 -11.30 0.60 -17.06
CA ASP A 17 -11.80 -0.72 -16.70
C ASP A 17 -10.53 -1.55 -16.47
N SER A 18 -10.15 -1.72 -15.20
CA SER A 18 -9.05 -2.58 -14.79
C SER A 18 -9.50 -4.02 -15.04
N GLN A 19 -9.60 -4.34 -16.34
CA GLN A 19 -9.64 -5.65 -16.97
C GLN A 19 -8.26 -6.32 -16.89
N LEU A 20 -7.44 -5.94 -15.91
CA LEU A 20 -6.47 -6.88 -15.39
C LEU A 20 -7.29 -7.95 -14.68
N LYS A 21 -7.62 -9.02 -15.43
CA LYS A 21 -8.01 -10.31 -14.84
C LYS A 21 -7.20 -10.46 -13.56
N ARG A 22 -7.85 -10.75 -12.44
CA ARG A 22 -7.20 -11.22 -11.22
C ARG A 22 -6.43 -12.51 -11.58
N CYS A 23 -5.25 -12.34 -12.15
CA CYS A 23 -4.35 -13.41 -12.57
C CYS A 23 -3.32 -13.68 -11.48
N LEU A 24 -3.14 -12.72 -10.56
CA LEU A 24 -2.18 -12.82 -9.47
C LEU A 24 -2.62 -13.88 -8.47
N GLY A 25 -2.14 -15.10 -8.70
CA GLY A 25 -2.35 -16.23 -7.80
C GLY A 25 -1.61 -16.03 -6.49
N VAL A 26 -2.02 -16.77 -5.46
CA VAL A 26 -1.34 -16.78 -4.14
C VAL A 26 0.15 -17.04 -4.30
N VAL A 27 0.52 -17.87 -5.28
CA VAL A 27 1.90 -18.24 -5.60
C VAL A 27 2.69 -17.03 -6.14
N GLU A 28 2.13 -16.24 -7.05
CA GLU A 28 2.82 -15.07 -7.62
C GLU A 28 3.01 -13.98 -6.56
N VAL A 29 2.01 -13.75 -5.71
CA VAL A 29 2.12 -12.84 -4.56
C VAL A 29 3.20 -13.32 -3.58
N MET A 30 3.28 -14.62 -3.31
CA MET A 30 4.34 -15.17 -2.46
C MET A 30 5.72 -14.95 -3.08
N PHE A 31 5.90 -15.13 -4.38
CA PHE A 31 7.18 -14.87 -5.05
C PHE A 31 7.59 -13.39 -4.96
N ILE A 32 6.64 -12.47 -5.16
CA ILE A 32 6.89 -11.03 -4.99
C ILE A 32 7.31 -10.74 -3.54
N ALA A 33 6.59 -11.26 -2.55
CA ALA A 33 6.87 -11.04 -1.14
C ALA A 33 8.23 -11.58 -0.71
N VAL A 34 8.58 -12.81 -1.13
CA VAL A 34 9.89 -13.42 -0.86
C VAL A 34 11.01 -12.62 -1.54
N GLY A 35 10.79 -12.15 -2.76
CA GLY A 35 11.76 -11.31 -3.48
C GLY A 35 12.09 -10.02 -2.72
N GLN A 36 11.09 -9.39 -2.09
CA GLN A 36 11.31 -8.20 -1.24
C GLN A 36 11.97 -8.56 0.10
N MET A 37 11.60 -9.68 0.73
CA MET A 37 12.18 -10.11 2.01
C MET A 37 13.66 -10.52 1.92
N VAL A 38 14.06 -11.16 0.82
CA VAL A 38 15.45 -11.66 0.61
C VAL A 38 16.38 -10.57 0.07
N GLY A 39 15.92 -9.32 -0.05
CA GLY A 39 16.67 -8.20 -0.64
C GLY A 39 18.06 -7.94 -0.03
N ALA A 40 18.74 -6.89 -0.50
CA ALA A 40 20.13 -6.57 -0.16
C ALA A 40 20.44 -6.59 1.37
N GLY A 41 19.44 -6.34 2.21
CA GLY A 41 19.54 -6.43 3.66
C GLY A 41 20.01 -7.79 4.20
N LEU A 42 19.52 -8.92 3.67
CA LEU A 42 19.93 -10.25 4.16
C LEU A 42 21.41 -10.51 3.86
N TYR A 43 21.90 -10.12 2.68
CA TYR A 43 23.29 -10.29 2.28
C TYR A 43 24.26 -9.51 3.17
N VAL A 44 23.92 -8.26 3.51
CA VAL A 44 24.76 -7.42 4.36
C VAL A 44 24.63 -7.80 5.85
N LEU A 45 23.42 -8.05 6.35
CA LEU A 45 23.22 -8.42 7.75
C LEU A 45 23.82 -9.78 8.06
N ALA A 46 23.64 -10.80 7.22
CA ALA A 46 24.17 -12.13 7.49
C ALA A 46 25.70 -12.08 7.68
N GLY A 47 26.42 -11.37 6.80
CA GLY A 47 27.88 -11.22 6.94
C GLY A 47 28.31 -10.51 8.22
N THR A 48 27.62 -9.41 8.59
CA THR A 48 27.97 -8.67 9.81
C THR A 48 27.63 -9.43 11.10
N VAL A 49 26.54 -10.19 11.12
CA VAL A 49 26.11 -11.01 12.26
C VAL A 49 27.01 -12.23 12.43
N VAL A 50 27.42 -12.90 11.34
CA VAL A 50 28.43 -13.98 11.38
C VAL A 50 29.73 -13.45 11.98
N HIS A 51 30.22 -12.31 11.49
CA HIS A 51 31.54 -11.81 11.88
C HIS A 51 31.58 -11.23 13.30
N LYS A 52 30.50 -10.59 13.78
CA LYS A 52 30.51 -9.85 15.05
C LYS A 52 29.78 -10.53 16.21
N GLN A 53 28.84 -11.44 15.96
CA GLN A 53 27.94 -11.94 17.02
C GLN A 53 27.85 -13.47 17.06
N THR A 54 27.55 -14.11 15.94
CA THR A 54 26.97 -15.47 15.97
C THR A 54 27.88 -16.53 15.34
N GLY A 55 28.93 -16.15 14.61
CA GLY A 55 29.85 -17.11 14.01
C GLY A 55 29.13 -18.13 13.10
N PRO A 56 29.60 -19.40 13.06
CA PRO A 56 28.94 -20.46 12.28
C PRO A 56 27.50 -20.78 12.74
N SER A 57 27.14 -20.38 13.97
CA SER A 57 25.86 -20.67 14.61
C SER A 57 24.69 -19.84 14.07
N ILE A 58 24.94 -18.93 13.11
CA ILE A 58 23.91 -18.07 12.51
C ILE A 58 22.73 -18.86 11.95
N VAL A 59 22.97 -20.07 11.46
CA VAL A 59 21.94 -20.97 10.92
C VAL A 59 20.90 -21.32 11.99
N ILE A 60 21.34 -21.57 13.23
CA ILE A 60 20.47 -21.90 14.36
C ILE A 60 19.64 -20.68 14.76
N SER A 61 20.25 -19.48 14.78
CA SER A 61 19.53 -18.24 15.06
C SER A 61 18.46 -17.92 14.02
N PHE A 62 18.75 -18.11 12.72
CA PHE A 62 17.75 -17.94 11.66
C PHE A 62 16.65 -19.00 11.71
N LEU A 63 16.95 -20.24 12.10
CA LEU A 63 15.94 -21.27 12.32
C LEU A 63 14.99 -20.90 13.45
N CYS A 64 15.51 -20.47 14.61
CA CYS A 64 14.68 -20.01 15.73
C CYS A 64 13.84 -18.77 15.35
N ALA A 65 14.44 -17.81 14.64
CA ALA A 65 13.73 -16.61 14.17
C ALA A 65 12.62 -16.96 13.17
N GLY A 66 12.89 -17.87 12.23
CA GLY A 66 11.90 -18.36 11.27
C GLY A 66 10.73 -19.07 11.95
N PHE A 67 11.00 -19.90 12.96
CA PHE A 67 9.96 -20.56 13.73
C PHE A 67 9.07 -19.57 14.50
N ALA A 68 9.67 -18.56 15.14
CA ALA A 68 8.92 -17.49 15.82
C ALA A 68 8.08 -16.65 14.82
N ALA A 69 8.62 -16.38 13.64
CA ALA A 69 7.91 -15.68 12.57
C ALA A 69 6.71 -16.48 12.05
N LEU A 70 6.85 -17.81 11.91
CA LEU A 70 5.74 -18.70 11.51
C LEU A 70 4.60 -18.70 12.55
N MET A 71 4.94 -18.78 13.84
CA MET A 71 3.95 -18.68 14.92
C MET A 71 3.21 -17.33 14.89
N SER A 72 3.94 -16.23 14.66
CA SER A 72 3.35 -14.90 14.53
C SER A 72 2.45 -14.79 13.29
N ALA A 73 2.87 -15.35 12.16
CA ALA A 73 2.08 -15.38 10.94
C ALA A 73 0.76 -16.16 11.14
N PHE A 74 0.80 -17.28 11.87
CA PHE A 74 -0.39 -18.07 12.19
C PHE A 74 -1.36 -17.30 13.11
N SER A 75 -0.84 -16.53 14.06
CA SER A 75 -1.65 -15.65 14.91
C SER A 75 -2.34 -14.54 14.11
N TYR A 76 -1.63 -13.87 13.21
CA TYR A 76 -2.22 -12.87 12.31
C TYR A 76 -3.22 -13.49 11.33
N ALA A 77 -2.96 -14.72 10.87
CA ALA A 77 -3.88 -15.48 10.02
C ALA A 77 -5.21 -15.76 10.73
N GLU A 78 -5.17 -16.20 11.99
CA GLU A 78 -6.37 -16.50 12.78
C GLU A 78 -7.17 -15.24 13.12
N PHE A 79 -6.49 -14.16 13.54
CA PHE A 79 -7.13 -12.86 13.75
C PHE A 79 -7.78 -12.34 12.47
N GLY A 80 -7.10 -12.51 11.34
CA GLY A 80 -7.63 -12.08 10.05
C GLY A 80 -8.80 -12.92 9.54
N ALA A 81 -8.82 -14.21 9.84
CA ALA A 81 -9.95 -15.06 9.48
C ALA A 81 -11.22 -14.74 10.29
N ARG A 82 -11.09 -14.21 11.52
CA ARG A 82 -12.22 -14.00 12.43
C ARG A 82 -12.81 -12.59 12.42
N PHE A 83 -12.02 -11.57 12.11
CA PHE A 83 -12.46 -10.17 12.13
C PHE A 83 -12.77 -9.57 10.75
N PHE A 84 -12.31 -10.19 9.64
CA PHE A 84 -12.49 -9.59 8.31
C PHE A 84 -13.69 -10.19 7.55
N PRO A 85 -14.66 -9.37 7.10
CA PRO A 85 -15.84 -9.84 6.35
C PRO A 85 -15.48 -10.48 4.99
N PHE A 86 -14.29 -10.16 4.45
CA PHE A 86 -13.75 -10.74 3.21
C PHE A 86 -12.73 -11.86 3.44
N GLY A 87 -12.59 -12.30 4.70
CA GLY A 87 -11.60 -13.30 5.12
C GLY A 87 -10.15 -12.87 4.96
N LEU A 88 -9.26 -13.82 5.21
CA LEU A 88 -7.81 -13.63 5.19
C LEU A 88 -7.28 -13.31 3.78
N GLY A 89 -7.82 -13.97 2.75
CA GLY A 89 -7.41 -13.78 1.36
C GLY A 89 -7.73 -12.37 0.82
N GLY A 90 -8.91 -11.83 1.16
CA GLY A 90 -9.27 -10.45 0.80
C GLY A 90 -8.38 -9.42 1.49
N THR A 91 -8.03 -9.66 2.76
CA THR A 91 -7.16 -8.78 3.54
C THR A 91 -5.73 -8.78 3.03
N LEU A 92 -5.16 -9.94 2.70
CA LEU A 92 -3.82 -10.04 2.11
C LEU A 92 -3.74 -9.39 0.73
N SER A 93 -4.77 -9.60 -0.11
CA SER A 93 -4.86 -8.93 -1.40
C SER A 93 -4.97 -7.41 -1.24
N GLY A 94 -5.77 -6.93 -0.28
CA GLY A 94 -5.86 -5.51 0.05
C GLY A 94 -4.55 -4.94 0.57
N ALA A 95 -3.85 -5.67 1.43
CA ALA A 95 -2.53 -5.29 1.95
C ALA A 95 -1.49 -5.16 0.82
N ALA A 96 -1.50 -6.06 -0.16
CA ALA A 96 -0.64 -5.97 -1.34
C ALA A 96 -0.94 -4.70 -2.17
N THR A 97 -2.23 -4.36 -2.36
CA THR A 97 -2.62 -3.11 -3.03
C THR A 97 -2.19 -1.88 -2.23
N CYS A 98 -2.37 -1.89 -0.90
CA CYS A 98 -1.90 -0.82 -0.03
C CYS A 98 -0.38 -0.67 -0.05
N PHE A 99 0.37 -1.77 -0.23
CA PHE A 99 1.83 -1.72 -0.36
C PHE A 99 2.26 -0.88 -1.56
N PHE A 100 1.49 -0.91 -2.66
CA PHE A 100 1.73 -0.05 -3.81
C PHE A 100 1.64 1.45 -3.46
N ALA A 101 0.82 1.83 -2.49
CA ALA A 101 0.72 3.23 -2.04
C ALA A 101 1.98 3.72 -1.30
N PHE A 102 2.86 2.83 -0.85
CA PHE A 102 4.16 3.17 -0.27
C PHE A 102 5.29 3.22 -1.30
N VAL A 103 5.02 2.84 -2.56
CA VAL A 103 5.96 2.99 -3.68
C VAL A 103 6.10 4.48 -3.97
N GLY A 104 7.30 5.02 -3.77
CA GLY A 104 7.55 6.47 -3.74
C GLY A 104 8.60 6.85 -2.69
N PHE A 105 8.85 5.96 -1.73
CA PHE A 105 9.96 6.07 -0.78
C PHE A 105 11.34 6.11 -1.47
N GLU A 106 11.46 5.57 -2.68
CA GLU A 106 12.70 5.60 -3.47
C GLU A 106 13.18 7.03 -3.78
N ALA A 107 12.25 7.98 -3.95
CA ALA A 107 12.58 9.38 -4.15
C ALA A 107 13.31 10.00 -2.94
N LEU A 108 13.08 9.49 -1.71
CA LEU A 108 13.82 9.90 -0.52
C LEU A 108 15.28 9.41 -0.55
N ALA A 109 15.54 8.28 -1.20
CA ALA A 109 16.92 7.80 -1.37
C ALA A 109 17.68 8.69 -2.35
N THR A 110 17.05 9.07 -3.48
CA THR A 110 17.64 10.02 -4.45
C THR A 110 17.87 11.39 -3.84
N ALA A 111 16.89 11.94 -3.10
CA ALA A 111 17.06 13.20 -2.37
C ALA A 111 18.11 13.11 -1.25
N GLY A 112 18.43 11.90 -0.80
CA GLY A 112 19.50 11.61 0.14
C GLY A 112 20.89 11.92 -0.40
N GLU A 113 21.08 11.90 -1.72
CA GLU A 113 22.35 12.26 -2.38
C GLU A 113 22.66 13.76 -2.27
N GLU A 114 21.61 14.59 -2.18
CA GLU A 114 21.71 16.04 -1.98
C GLU A 114 21.72 16.43 -0.49
N ALA A 115 21.53 15.46 0.41
CA ALA A 115 21.46 15.73 1.84
C ALA A 115 22.84 16.08 2.41
N LYS A 116 22.95 17.23 3.10
CA LYS A 116 24.19 17.69 3.78
C LYS A 116 24.83 16.64 4.69
N ASN A 117 24.03 15.74 5.29
CA ASN A 117 24.51 14.74 6.25
C ASN A 117 23.79 13.39 6.06
N PRO A 118 24.14 12.62 5.02
CA PRO A 118 23.33 11.48 4.56
C PRO A 118 23.31 10.34 5.60
N ARG A 119 24.41 10.15 6.33
CA ARG A 119 24.56 9.07 7.33
C ARG A 119 23.54 9.08 8.46
N ARG A 120 22.95 10.25 8.79
CA ARG A 120 21.89 10.35 9.81
C ARG A 120 20.56 10.88 9.26
N THR A 121 20.61 11.72 8.24
CA THR A 121 19.40 12.33 7.67
C THR A 121 18.57 11.30 6.93
N ILE A 122 19.20 10.42 6.15
CA ILE A 122 18.50 9.36 5.41
C ILE A 122 17.73 8.45 6.36
N PRO A 123 18.34 7.79 7.36
CA PRO A 123 17.59 6.88 8.23
C PRO A 123 16.51 7.61 9.06
N LEU A 124 16.76 8.84 9.51
CA LEU A 124 15.76 9.59 10.27
C LEU A 124 14.57 10.01 9.40
N ALA A 125 14.82 10.46 8.17
CA ALA A 125 13.79 10.75 7.19
C ALA A 125 13.00 9.49 6.81
N THR A 126 13.66 8.34 6.68
CA THR A 126 13.00 7.06 6.44
C THR A 126 11.94 6.75 7.48
N PHE A 127 12.34 6.69 8.75
CA PHE A 127 11.41 6.35 9.83
C PHE A 127 10.35 7.42 10.05
N GLY A 128 10.72 8.70 9.89
CA GLY A 128 9.79 9.82 10.01
C GLY A 128 8.71 9.80 8.93
N CYS A 129 9.09 9.68 7.66
CA CYS A 129 8.16 9.63 6.53
C CYS A 129 7.29 8.38 6.58
N LEU A 130 7.87 7.20 6.83
CA LEU A 130 7.12 5.94 6.92
C LEU A 130 6.08 6.01 8.04
N GLY A 131 6.47 6.49 9.23
CA GLY A 131 5.56 6.64 10.37
C GLY A 131 4.42 7.61 10.07
N LEU A 132 4.75 8.79 9.51
CA LEU A 132 3.76 9.80 9.16
C LEU A 132 2.77 9.29 8.09
N VAL A 133 3.27 8.71 7.00
CA VAL A 133 2.44 8.18 5.91
C VAL A 133 1.55 7.05 6.41
N THR A 134 2.09 6.15 7.24
CA THR A 134 1.30 5.07 7.84
C THR A 134 0.15 5.64 8.68
N PHE A 135 0.44 6.63 9.54
CA PHE A 135 -0.58 7.28 10.35
C PHE A 135 -1.66 7.93 9.49
N VAL A 136 -1.27 8.67 8.45
CA VAL A 136 -2.20 9.32 7.52
C VAL A 136 -3.06 8.30 6.79
N TYR A 137 -2.50 7.20 6.27
CA TYR A 137 -3.28 6.18 5.57
C TYR A 137 -4.25 5.42 6.48
N VAL A 138 -3.85 5.12 7.72
CA VAL A 138 -4.75 4.52 8.72
C VAL A 138 -5.89 5.48 9.05
N ALA A 139 -5.59 6.76 9.27
CA ALA A 139 -6.59 7.77 9.55
C ALA A 139 -7.56 7.96 8.36
N MET A 140 -7.04 8.01 7.14
CA MET A 140 -7.84 8.12 5.91
C MET A 140 -8.77 6.91 5.73
N SER A 141 -8.23 5.69 5.84
CA SER A 141 -9.02 4.46 5.72
C SER A 141 -10.10 4.35 6.81
N GLY A 142 -9.77 4.70 8.05
CA GLY A 142 -10.73 4.77 9.15
C GLY A 142 -11.83 5.81 8.92
N SER A 143 -11.46 7.02 8.46
CA SER A 143 -12.42 8.09 8.17
C SER A 143 -13.41 7.71 7.08
N LEU A 144 -12.94 7.03 6.03
CA LEU A 144 -13.77 6.58 4.91
C LEU A 144 -14.77 5.50 5.36
N THR A 145 -14.29 4.52 6.12
CA THR A 145 -15.12 3.41 6.65
C THR A 145 -16.19 3.91 7.64
N LEU A 146 -15.94 5.04 8.32
CA LEU A 146 -16.92 5.69 9.20
C LEU A 146 -17.93 6.57 8.44
N MET A 147 -17.57 7.10 7.26
CA MET A 147 -18.45 7.98 6.48
C MET A 147 -19.51 7.22 5.68
N LEU A 148 -19.14 6.07 5.12
CA LEU A 148 -20.03 5.23 4.31
C LEU A 148 -19.83 3.74 4.66
N PRO A 149 -20.91 2.93 4.63
CA PRO A 149 -20.77 1.49 4.73
C PRO A 149 -19.91 0.96 3.57
N TYR A 150 -19.05 -0.03 3.85
CA TYR A 150 -18.04 -0.54 2.92
C TYR A 150 -18.58 -1.04 1.57
N GLN A 151 -19.89 -1.25 1.44
CA GLN A 151 -20.56 -1.72 0.23
C GLN A 151 -20.89 -0.59 -0.76
N GLU A 152 -20.98 0.65 -0.29
CA GLU A 152 -21.33 1.82 -1.13
C GLU A 152 -20.11 2.66 -1.51
N ILE A 153 -18.92 2.25 -1.06
CA ILE A 153 -17.68 2.95 -1.37
C ILE A 153 -17.36 2.74 -2.85
N ASN A 154 -17.42 3.82 -3.64
CA ASN A 154 -17.00 3.79 -5.03
C ASN A 154 -15.46 3.68 -5.11
N PRO A 155 -14.89 2.64 -5.75
CA PRO A 155 -13.44 2.46 -5.85
C PRO A 155 -12.73 3.57 -6.64
N ASP A 156 -13.41 4.23 -7.59
CA ASP A 156 -12.78 5.24 -8.46
C ASP A 156 -12.64 6.62 -7.81
N ALA A 157 -13.56 6.93 -6.90
CA ALA A 157 -13.70 8.27 -6.34
C ALA A 157 -14.06 8.22 -4.85
N ALA A 158 -13.43 7.31 -4.10
CA ALA A 158 -13.83 6.95 -2.74
C ALA A 158 -14.10 8.15 -1.83
N PHE A 159 -13.15 9.10 -1.74
CA PHE A 159 -13.34 10.31 -0.94
C PHE A 159 -14.32 11.30 -1.58
N ALA A 160 -14.20 11.55 -2.89
CA ALA A 160 -15.03 12.54 -3.58
C ALA A 160 -16.53 12.18 -3.51
N ASP A 161 -16.86 10.90 -3.70
CA ASP A 161 -18.23 10.39 -3.59
C ASP A 161 -18.67 10.26 -2.13
N ALA A 162 -17.77 9.92 -1.19
CA ALA A 162 -18.09 9.93 0.23
C ALA A 162 -18.50 11.32 0.74
N PHE A 163 -17.83 12.38 0.28
CA PHE A 163 -18.18 13.76 0.60
C PHE A 163 -19.46 14.23 -0.13
N ASP A 164 -19.70 13.75 -1.36
CA ASP A 164 -20.92 14.06 -2.11
C ASP A 164 -22.16 13.43 -1.47
N ALA A 165 -22.05 12.18 -1.00
CA ALA A 165 -23.11 11.46 -0.31
C ALA A 165 -23.55 12.14 1.02
N LYS A 166 -22.67 12.97 1.61
CA LYS A 166 -22.97 13.78 2.80
C LYS A 166 -23.33 15.24 2.47
N GLY A 167 -23.45 15.60 1.19
CA GLY A 167 -23.82 16.94 0.74
C GLY A 167 -22.70 17.98 0.81
N ALA A 168 -21.44 17.56 1.01
CA ALA A 168 -20.28 18.43 1.13
C ALA A 168 -19.61 18.68 -0.24
N THR A 169 -20.32 19.34 -1.16
CA THR A 169 -19.86 19.56 -2.54
C THR A 169 -18.57 20.37 -2.63
N VAL A 170 -18.31 21.30 -1.69
CA VAL A 170 -17.05 22.07 -1.65
C VAL A 170 -15.85 21.16 -1.33
N ALA A 171 -16.00 20.23 -0.39
CA ALA A 171 -14.94 19.29 -0.02
C ALA A 171 -14.60 18.35 -1.19
N LYS A 172 -15.62 17.92 -1.95
CA LYS A 172 -15.43 17.14 -3.18
C LYS A 172 -14.50 17.83 -4.17
N TYR A 173 -14.74 19.10 -4.48
CA TYR A 173 -13.92 19.86 -5.43
C TYR A 173 -12.47 20.05 -4.94
N ILE A 174 -12.28 20.35 -3.64
CA ILE A 174 -10.93 20.54 -3.08
C ILE A 174 -10.11 19.24 -3.22
N ILE A 175 -10.71 18.09 -2.89
CA ILE A 175 -10.02 16.81 -2.88
C ILE A 175 -9.73 16.32 -4.30
N THR A 176 -10.67 16.47 -5.24
CA THR A 176 -10.42 16.06 -6.64
C THR A 176 -9.34 16.92 -7.30
N VAL A 177 -9.34 18.23 -7.07
CA VAL A 177 -8.27 19.12 -7.57
C VAL A 177 -6.93 18.76 -6.94
N GLY A 178 -6.89 18.48 -5.63
CA GLY A 178 -5.68 18.03 -4.94
C GLY A 178 -5.14 16.70 -5.46
N ALA A 179 -6.02 15.72 -5.69
CA ALA A 179 -5.66 14.42 -6.23
C ALA A 179 -5.08 14.55 -7.66
N LEU A 180 -5.71 15.35 -8.52
CA LEU A 180 -5.22 15.63 -9.87
C LEU A 180 -3.82 16.28 -9.83
N ALA A 181 -3.65 17.32 -9.01
CA ALA A 181 -2.36 18.00 -8.85
C ALA A 181 -1.26 17.04 -8.37
N GLY A 182 -1.58 16.13 -7.43
CA GLY A 182 -0.64 15.13 -6.94
C GLY A 182 -0.24 14.11 -8.01
N MET A 183 -1.19 13.63 -8.82
CA MET A 183 -0.92 12.71 -9.93
C MET A 183 -0.04 13.35 -11.01
N PHE A 184 -0.27 14.62 -11.34
CA PHE A 184 0.57 15.35 -12.30
C PHE A 184 2.02 15.51 -11.85
N ASN A 185 2.28 15.59 -10.55
CA ASN A 185 3.64 15.71 -10.01
C ASN A 185 4.42 14.38 -10.09
N ASN A 186 3.75 13.25 -10.31
CA ASN A 186 4.37 11.92 -10.38
C ASN A 186 4.53 11.42 -11.83
N LEU A 187 4.09 12.20 -12.83
CA LEU A 187 4.22 11.90 -14.27
C LEU A 187 5.55 12.44 -14.81
#